data_AF-A0A136JP40-F1
#
_entry.id   AF-A0A136JP40-F1
#
_cell.length_a   1.000
_cell.length_b   1.000
_cell.length_c   1.000
_cell.angle_alpha   90.00
_cell.angle_beta   90.00
_cell.angle_gamma   90.00
#
_symmetry.space_group_name_H-M   'P 1'
#
loop_
_entity.id
_entity.type
_entity.pdbx_description
1 polymer ?
#
loop_
_entity_poly.entity_id
_entity_poly.type
_entity_poly.pdbx_seq_one_letter_code
_entity_poly.pdbx_strand_id
1 'polypeptide(L)'
;MTIVCGKGNNGGDGFVIGRLLKRKKAKVHVLLLVSPQDLAGDAKTMYQRFLRSAGPSAVTRPTGSDTMRRRLESSELIVDAILGTGLSTPVTGLYFDVIEAINTAGRPTIAVDLPSGLQADTGAVMGTAVRANLTVTLGLPKLGLYCGAGIEHAGAVRLVNIGIPSSFVDAVGSRVMLISGTFARAALPARHLTAHKGTYGHLGLVAGSVGKTGAAAMAATAALRVGTGLVTVAVPSSVNDILEAKLLEAMTWPMPETKARTFARSGLDRLLTFAGTRDAIALGPGLTTHPETVDLVQEFIKRVDQPCVLDADALNALAGKARC
;
A
#
# COMPACT_ATOMS: atom_id res chain seq x y z
N MET A 1 27.14 5.31 15.35
CA MET A 1 26.03 4.43 14.95
C MET A 1 26.15 3.07 15.64
N THR A 2 25.03 2.39 15.86
CA THR A 2 24.99 1.01 16.34
C THR A 2 24.23 0.13 15.34
N ILE A 3 24.80 -1.01 15.00
CA ILE A 3 24.17 -2.04 14.16
C ILE A 3 23.80 -3.20 15.07
N VAL A 4 22.54 -3.59 15.09
CA VAL A 4 22.06 -4.70 15.91
C VAL A 4 21.92 -5.93 15.02
N CYS A 5 22.75 -6.95 15.27
CA CYS A 5 22.89 -8.11 14.42
C CYS A 5 22.31 -9.36 15.09
N GLY A 6 21.46 -10.08 14.36
CA GLY A 6 21.01 -11.42 14.71
C GLY A 6 21.94 -12.52 14.20
N LYS A 7 21.46 -13.76 14.26
CA LYS A 7 22.25 -14.97 13.91
C LYS A 7 22.31 -15.27 12.41
N GLY A 8 21.27 -14.90 11.68
CA GLY A 8 21.05 -15.33 10.29
C GLY A 8 21.70 -14.41 9.26
N ASN A 9 21.33 -14.60 8.01
CA ASN A 9 21.85 -13.82 6.88
C ASN A 9 21.60 -12.31 7.04
N ASN A 10 20.46 -11.90 7.63
CA ASN A 10 20.22 -10.48 7.90
C ASN A 10 21.30 -9.87 8.82
N GLY A 11 21.74 -10.62 9.84
CA GLY A 11 22.88 -10.23 10.69
C GLY A 11 24.19 -10.18 9.90
N GLY A 12 24.37 -11.11 8.95
CA GLY A 12 25.42 -11.10 7.92
C GLY A 12 25.50 -9.79 7.16
N ASP A 13 24.37 -9.31 6.64
CA ASP A 13 24.26 -8.03 5.94
C ASP A 13 24.62 -6.85 6.87
N GLY A 14 24.19 -6.91 8.13
CA GLY A 14 24.61 -5.96 9.17
C GLY A 14 26.14 -5.87 9.32
N PHE A 15 26.85 -7.01 9.33
CA PHE A 15 28.32 -7.01 9.38
C PHE A 15 28.96 -6.44 8.11
N VAL A 16 28.36 -6.68 6.93
CA VAL A 16 28.81 -6.08 5.67
C VAL A 16 28.67 -4.56 5.72
N ILE A 17 27.49 -4.06 6.12
CA ILE A 17 27.22 -2.63 6.32
C ILE A 17 28.26 -2.02 7.25
N GLY A 18 28.47 -2.63 8.42
CA GLY A 18 29.42 -2.13 9.40
C GLY A 18 30.85 -2.07 8.88
N ARG A 19 31.29 -3.10 8.15
CA ARG A 19 32.63 -3.16 7.56
C ARG A 19 32.82 -2.07 6.50
N LEU A 20 31.84 -1.86 5.63
CA LEU A 20 31.90 -0.85 4.58
C LEU A 20 31.89 0.57 5.17
N LEU A 21 31.09 0.81 6.21
CA LEU A 21 31.06 2.10 6.90
C LEU A 21 32.35 2.38 7.67
N LYS A 22 32.97 1.37 8.28
CA LYS A 22 34.32 1.50 8.87
C LYS A 22 35.38 1.89 7.86
N ARG A 23 35.36 1.33 6.64
CA ARG A 23 36.25 1.75 5.54
C ARG A 23 36.03 3.22 5.16
N LYS A 24 34.80 3.72 5.29
CA LYS A 24 34.45 5.14 5.15
C LYS A 24 34.71 5.97 6.43
N LYS A 25 35.51 5.45 7.37
CA LYS A 25 35.91 6.10 8.64
C LYS A 25 34.75 6.39 9.61
N ALA A 26 33.59 5.74 9.46
CA ALA A 26 32.48 5.91 10.38
C ALA A 26 32.72 5.21 11.74
N LYS A 27 32.21 5.81 12.82
CA LYS A 27 32.19 5.18 14.15
C LYS A 27 31.05 4.16 14.25
N VAL A 28 31.37 2.93 13.86
CA VAL A 28 30.46 1.77 13.92
C VAL A 28 30.72 0.94 15.16
N HIS A 29 29.63 0.50 15.78
CA HIS A 29 29.60 -0.56 16.79
C HIS A 29 28.55 -1.59 16.44
N VAL A 30 28.81 -2.86 16.75
CA VAL A 30 27.86 -3.95 16.55
C VAL A 30 27.40 -4.49 17.90
N LEU A 31 26.09 -4.55 18.08
CA LEU A 31 25.44 -5.28 19.18
C LEU A 31 25.00 -6.64 18.64
N LEU A 32 25.70 -7.71 19.05
CA LEU A 32 25.43 -9.07 18.60
C LEU A 32 24.52 -9.79 19.61
N LEU A 33 23.37 -10.29 19.15
CA LEU A 33 22.36 -10.88 20.04
C LEU A 33 22.60 -12.37 20.37
N VAL A 34 23.52 -13.03 19.68
CA VAL A 34 23.88 -14.44 19.88
C VAL A 34 25.34 -14.61 20.28
N SER A 35 25.74 -15.82 20.69
CA SER A 35 27.16 -16.10 20.84
C SER A 35 27.84 -16.06 19.46
N PRO A 36 29.06 -15.51 19.33
CA PRO A 36 29.82 -15.61 18.09
C PRO A 36 30.00 -17.05 17.59
N GLN A 37 29.95 -18.04 18.50
CA GLN A 37 30.03 -19.46 18.19
C GLN A 37 28.78 -20.00 17.49
N ASP A 38 27.62 -19.36 17.72
CA ASP A 38 26.33 -19.75 17.13
C ASP A 38 26.16 -19.22 15.70
N LEU A 39 27.08 -18.36 15.23
CA LEU A 39 27.11 -17.89 13.86
C LEU A 39 27.59 -19.00 12.92
N ALA A 40 26.86 -19.19 11.82
CA ALA A 40 27.17 -20.15 10.78
C ALA A 40 27.14 -19.50 9.38
N GLY A 41 27.62 -20.24 8.37
CA GLY A 41 27.56 -19.86 6.96
C GLY A 41 28.10 -18.45 6.66
N ASP A 42 27.35 -17.70 5.85
CA ASP A 42 27.74 -16.35 5.42
C ASP A 42 27.80 -15.35 6.57
N ALA A 43 26.89 -15.45 7.55
CA ALA A 43 26.89 -14.58 8.72
C ALA A 43 28.21 -14.69 9.51
N LYS A 44 28.71 -15.91 9.73
CA LYS A 44 30.02 -16.15 10.38
C LYS A 44 31.16 -15.57 9.55
N THR A 45 31.13 -15.77 8.24
CA THR A 45 32.16 -15.27 7.32
C THR A 45 32.22 -13.74 7.33
N MET A 46 31.05 -13.07 7.30
CA MET A 46 30.97 -11.61 7.33
C MET A 46 31.33 -11.04 8.70
N TYR A 47 30.97 -11.71 9.79
CA TYR A 47 31.43 -11.38 11.14
C TYR A 47 32.96 -11.36 11.25
N GLN A 48 33.64 -12.42 10.81
CA GLN A 48 35.11 -12.49 10.82
C GLN A 48 35.76 -11.40 9.98
N ARG A 49 35.15 -11.05 8.84
CA ARG A 49 35.61 -9.95 7.98
C ARG A 49 35.40 -8.58 8.64
N PHE A 50 34.32 -8.40 9.40
CA PHE A 50 34.08 -7.19 10.18
C PHE A 50 35.14 -7.06 11.30
N LEU A 51 35.40 -8.13 12.06
CA LEU A 51 36.41 -8.12 13.12
C LEU A 51 37.81 -7.74 12.61
N ARG A 52 38.23 -8.29 11.46
CA ARG A 52 39.51 -7.92 10.83
C ARG A 52 39.62 -6.43 10.49
N SER A 53 38.49 -5.76 10.25
CA SER A 53 38.46 -4.34 9.88
C SER A 53 38.24 -3.40 11.06
N ALA A 54 37.51 -3.84 12.10
CA ALA A 54 37.02 -2.98 13.17
C ALA A 54 37.61 -3.31 14.55
N GLY A 55 38.22 -4.49 14.69
CA GLY A 55 38.71 -5.03 15.95
C GLY A 55 37.59 -5.67 16.80
N PRO A 56 37.93 -6.58 17.74
CA PRO A 56 36.98 -7.22 18.65
C PRO A 56 36.21 -6.23 19.54
N SER A 57 36.82 -5.11 19.93
CA SER A 57 36.19 -4.08 20.78
C SER A 57 35.01 -3.37 20.12
N ALA A 58 34.87 -3.48 18.79
CA ALA A 58 33.74 -2.93 18.05
C ALA A 58 32.48 -3.81 18.12
N VAL A 59 32.52 -4.94 18.82
CA VAL A 59 31.40 -5.85 19.01
C VAL A 59 31.16 -6.08 20.49
N THR A 60 29.91 -5.93 20.94
CA THR A 60 29.50 -6.35 22.29
C THR A 60 28.26 -7.21 22.22
N ARG A 61 28.02 -7.99 23.28
CA ARG A 61 26.73 -8.62 23.54
C ARG A 61 25.94 -7.78 24.54
N PRO A 62 24.60 -7.81 24.52
CA PRO A 62 23.80 -7.25 25.60
C PRO A 62 24.11 -8.03 26.90
N THR A 63 24.70 -7.36 27.88
CA THR A 63 24.97 -7.94 29.22
C THR A 63 23.93 -7.52 30.27
N GLY A 64 23.01 -6.62 29.89
CA GLY A 64 21.90 -6.12 30.72
C GLY A 64 21.14 -5.01 30.01
N SER A 65 19.87 -4.81 30.39
CA SER A 65 18.94 -3.90 29.71
C SER A 65 19.42 -2.45 29.69
N ASP A 66 19.99 -1.94 30.78
CA ASP A 66 20.41 -0.54 30.88
C ASP A 66 21.60 -0.20 29.99
N THR A 67 22.61 -1.09 29.95
CA THR A 67 23.80 -0.89 29.12
C THR A 67 23.43 -0.90 27.64
N MET A 68 22.50 -1.77 27.25
CA MET A 68 21.95 -1.81 25.90
C MET A 68 21.18 -0.53 25.57
N ARG A 69 20.23 -0.11 26.42
CA ARG A 69 19.43 1.12 26.22
C ARG A 69 20.33 2.35 26.07
N ARG A 70 21.26 2.58 27.00
CA ARG A 70 22.22 3.69 26.92
C ARG A 70 23.02 3.67 25.62
N ARG A 71 23.39 2.49 25.12
CA ARG A 71 24.14 2.37 23.85
C ARG A 71 23.29 2.77 22.64
N LEU A 72 22.03 2.34 22.61
CA LEU A 72 21.10 2.68 21.54
C LEU A 72 20.75 4.17 21.60
N GLU A 73 20.42 4.69 22.79
CA GLU A 73 20.12 6.10 23.04
C GLU A 73 21.29 7.04 22.73
N SER A 74 22.54 6.62 22.91
CA SER A 74 23.72 7.42 22.55
C SER A 74 24.13 7.31 21.08
N SER A 75 23.44 6.48 20.29
CA SER A 75 23.74 6.31 18.87
C SER A 75 23.05 7.37 18.01
N GLU A 76 23.76 7.95 17.05
CA GLU A 76 23.17 8.88 16.06
C GLU A 76 22.23 8.18 15.07
N LEU A 77 22.43 6.87 14.88
CA LEU A 77 21.72 6.02 13.93
C LEU A 77 21.76 4.57 14.44
N ILE A 78 20.62 3.89 14.33
CA ILE A 78 20.46 2.47 14.62
C ILE A 78 20.21 1.74 13.29
N VAL A 79 20.89 0.62 13.09
CA VAL A 79 20.61 -0.31 11.97
C VAL A 79 20.07 -1.60 12.56
N ASP A 80 18.83 -1.91 12.22
CA ASP A 80 18.17 -3.18 12.53
C ASP A 80 18.54 -4.21 11.47
N ALA A 81 19.36 -5.19 11.87
CA ALA A 81 19.78 -6.33 11.09
C ALA A 81 19.55 -7.63 11.89
N ILE A 82 18.44 -7.68 12.63
CA ILE A 82 18.20 -8.74 13.62
C ILE A 82 17.53 -9.97 13.00
N LEU A 83 16.36 -9.80 12.42
CA LEU A 83 15.51 -10.82 11.81
C LEU A 83 15.13 -10.39 10.40
N GLY A 84 14.98 -11.34 9.48
CA GLY A 84 14.55 -11.08 8.10
C GLY A 84 13.30 -11.87 7.76
N THR A 85 13.17 -12.31 6.51
CA THR A 85 12.02 -13.06 5.99
C THR A 85 11.70 -14.38 6.70
N GLY A 86 12.65 -14.99 7.41
CA GLY A 86 12.50 -16.30 8.05
C GLY A 86 11.72 -16.33 9.37
N LEU A 87 11.06 -15.24 9.77
CA LEU A 87 10.31 -15.18 11.03
C LEU A 87 8.96 -15.90 10.93
N SER A 88 8.81 -16.98 11.69
CA SER A 88 7.57 -17.78 11.75
C SER A 88 6.96 -17.90 13.16
N THR A 89 7.66 -17.44 14.20
CA THR A 89 7.22 -17.52 15.60
C THR A 89 7.23 -16.15 16.27
N PRO A 90 6.38 -15.91 17.30
CA PRO A 90 6.42 -14.67 18.07
C PRO A 90 7.81 -14.36 18.62
N VAL A 91 8.21 -13.10 18.52
CA VAL A 91 9.45 -12.58 19.10
C VAL A 91 9.29 -12.49 20.61
N THR A 92 10.22 -13.12 21.33
CA THR A 92 10.21 -13.21 22.80
C THR A 92 11.63 -13.04 23.37
N GLY A 93 11.72 -12.91 24.69
CA GLY A 93 12.99 -12.83 25.42
C GLY A 93 13.89 -11.67 24.96
N LEU A 94 15.19 -11.93 24.85
CA LEU A 94 16.19 -10.90 24.50
C LEU A 94 15.85 -10.14 23.20
N TYR A 95 15.31 -10.83 22.19
CA TYR A 95 14.94 -10.18 20.92
C TYR A 95 13.82 -9.17 21.13
N PHE A 96 12.83 -9.50 21.96
CA PHE A 96 11.74 -8.60 22.31
C PHE A 96 12.29 -7.35 23.00
N ASP A 97 13.10 -7.53 24.05
CA ASP A 97 13.66 -6.43 24.84
C ASP A 97 14.53 -5.49 23.99
N VAL A 98 15.30 -6.05 23.05
CA VAL A 98 16.14 -5.28 22.12
C VAL A 98 15.28 -4.45 21.17
N ILE A 99 14.24 -5.04 20.58
CA ILE A 99 13.35 -4.35 19.64
C ILE A 99 12.62 -3.20 20.36
N GLU A 100 12.11 -3.45 21.57
CA GLU A 100 11.50 -2.40 22.39
C GLU A 100 12.50 -1.29 22.74
N ALA A 101 13.75 -1.65 23.06
CA ALA A 101 14.80 -0.67 23.30
C ALA A 101 15.13 0.16 22.04
N ILE A 102 15.13 -0.44 20.84
CA ILE A 102 15.28 0.30 19.58
C ILE A 102 14.13 1.29 19.41
N ASN A 103 12.88 0.84 19.59
CA ASN A 103 11.69 1.66 19.40
C ASN A 103 11.63 2.85 20.37
N THR A 104 12.12 2.67 21.60
CA THR A 104 12.13 3.71 22.65
C THR A 104 13.38 4.60 22.63
N ALA A 105 14.42 4.27 21.86
CA ALA A 105 15.69 5.01 21.87
C ALA A 105 15.58 6.44 21.31
N GLY A 106 14.50 6.77 20.61
CA GLY A 106 14.30 8.10 20.00
C GLY A 106 15.33 8.43 18.91
N ARG A 107 15.89 7.40 18.25
CA ARG A 107 16.93 7.54 17.23
C ARG A 107 16.45 7.11 15.85
N PRO A 108 16.97 7.73 14.77
CA PRO A 108 16.73 7.26 13.43
C PRO A 108 17.11 5.78 13.30
N THR A 109 16.18 4.98 12.78
CA THR A 109 16.32 3.53 12.65
C THR A 109 16.17 3.11 11.20
N ILE A 110 17.14 2.34 10.70
CA ILE A 110 17.11 1.74 9.36
C ILE A 110 16.98 0.22 9.50
N ALA A 111 15.93 -0.36 8.92
CA ALA A 111 15.77 -1.81 8.85
C ALA A 111 16.42 -2.38 7.58
N VAL A 112 17.13 -3.49 7.76
CA VAL A 112 17.70 -4.29 6.67
C VAL A 112 16.69 -5.37 6.30
N ASP A 113 16.31 -5.37 5.02
CA ASP A 113 15.33 -6.23 4.37
C ASP A 113 13.87 -6.04 4.82
N LEU A 114 13.61 -6.21 6.11
CA LEU A 114 12.32 -6.09 6.80
C LEU A 114 12.58 -5.55 8.22
N PRO A 115 11.68 -4.72 8.79
CA PRO A 115 11.72 -4.43 10.21
C PRO A 115 11.62 -5.72 11.02
N SER A 116 12.59 -5.98 11.88
CA SER A 116 12.64 -7.19 12.68
C SER A 116 11.39 -7.30 13.54
N GLY A 117 10.75 -8.48 13.52
CA GLY A 117 9.48 -8.73 14.20
C GLY A 117 8.24 -8.62 13.32
N LEU A 118 8.39 -8.16 12.08
CA LEU A 118 7.33 -8.12 11.08
C LEU A 118 7.30 -9.42 10.26
N GLN A 119 6.12 -10.01 10.06
CA GLN A 119 5.95 -11.17 9.17
C GLN A 119 5.92 -10.71 7.70
N ALA A 120 6.72 -11.36 6.86
CA ALA A 120 7.05 -10.90 5.50
C ALA A 120 5.89 -10.90 4.49
N ASP A 121 4.84 -11.70 4.69
CA ASP A 121 3.74 -11.90 3.74
C ASP A 121 2.46 -11.16 4.16
N THR A 122 2.26 -10.95 5.45
CA THR A 122 1.00 -10.46 6.04
C THR A 122 1.14 -9.08 6.67
N GLY A 123 2.38 -8.67 6.99
CA GLY A 123 2.63 -7.42 7.72
C GLY A 123 2.15 -7.49 9.17
N ALA A 124 1.92 -8.69 9.72
CA ALA A 124 1.56 -8.88 11.11
C ALA A 124 2.79 -8.65 12.02
N VAL A 125 2.56 -8.02 13.17
CA VAL A 125 3.57 -7.92 14.24
C VAL A 125 3.59 -9.23 15.01
N MET A 126 4.74 -9.90 15.02
CA MET A 126 4.94 -11.17 15.70
C MET A 126 5.49 -10.92 17.11
N GLY A 127 4.64 -10.48 18.05
CA GLY A 127 5.02 -10.13 19.42
C GLY A 127 5.43 -8.67 19.58
N THR A 128 6.56 -8.27 19.00
CA THR A 128 6.95 -6.86 18.81
C THR A 128 7.67 -6.71 17.47
N ALA A 129 7.68 -5.50 16.89
CA ALA A 129 8.39 -5.19 15.67
C ALA A 129 9.08 -3.82 15.73
N VAL A 130 10.24 -3.72 15.07
CA VAL A 130 10.97 -2.46 14.91
C VAL A 130 10.10 -1.45 14.15
N ARG A 131 10.10 -0.20 14.59
CA ARG A 131 9.53 0.95 13.88
C ARG A 131 10.67 1.69 13.17
N ALA A 132 10.88 1.35 11.90
CA ALA A 132 11.95 1.94 11.10
C ALA A 132 11.52 3.28 10.49
N ASN A 133 12.47 4.19 10.33
CA ASN A 133 12.28 5.39 9.50
C ASN A 133 12.53 5.08 8.02
N LEU A 134 13.36 4.07 7.74
CA LEU A 134 13.72 3.61 6.41
C LEU A 134 13.91 2.09 6.43
N THR A 135 13.29 1.39 5.50
CA THR A 135 13.58 -0.03 5.24
C THR A 135 14.27 -0.17 3.89
N VAL A 136 15.45 -0.78 3.89
CA VAL A 136 16.18 -1.12 2.65
C VAL A 136 15.90 -2.58 2.34
N THR A 137 14.96 -2.83 1.43
CA THR A 137 14.52 -4.17 1.07
C THR A 137 15.28 -4.71 -0.14
N LEU A 138 15.68 -6.00 -0.08
CA LEU A 138 16.66 -6.56 -1.02
C LEU A 138 16.01 -7.43 -2.09
N GLY A 139 16.34 -7.20 -3.36
CA GLY A 139 15.85 -7.98 -4.50
C GLY A 139 14.43 -7.62 -4.91
N LEU A 140 13.44 -8.23 -4.26
CA LEU A 140 12.00 -8.03 -4.55
C LEU A 140 11.27 -7.40 -3.35
N PRO A 141 10.18 -6.65 -3.59
CA PRO A 141 9.35 -6.13 -2.51
C PRO A 141 8.67 -7.29 -1.76
N LYS A 142 8.60 -7.18 -0.43
CA LYS A 142 7.87 -8.13 0.42
C LYS A 142 6.49 -7.57 0.73
N LEU A 143 5.46 -8.40 0.62
CA LEU A 143 4.06 -7.98 0.78
C LEU A 143 3.82 -7.33 2.14
N GLY A 144 4.40 -7.91 3.19
CA GLY A 144 4.31 -7.44 4.57
C GLY A 144 4.85 -6.04 4.81
N LEU A 145 5.60 -5.42 3.88
CA LEU A 145 6.00 -4.01 3.97
C LEU A 145 4.89 -3.03 3.56
N TYR A 146 3.89 -3.51 2.83
CA TYR A 146 2.84 -2.70 2.19
C TYR A 146 1.43 -3.05 2.67
N CYS A 147 1.29 -3.98 3.62
CA CYS A 147 0.02 -4.39 4.19
C CYS A 147 0.10 -4.51 5.72
N GLY A 148 -1.07 -4.64 6.37
CA GLY A 148 -1.17 -4.80 7.81
C GLY A 148 -0.45 -3.70 8.60
N ALA A 149 0.23 -4.09 9.67
CA ALA A 149 1.02 -3.17 10.48
C ALA A 149 2.34 -2.75 9.80
N GLY A 150 2.76 -3.45 8.74
CA GLY A 150 3.98 -3.11 8.01
C GLY A 150 4.01 -1.69 7.47
N ILE A 151 2.85 -1.14 7.10
CA ILE A 151 2.70 0.24 6.62
C ILE A 151 3.23 1.25 7.65
N GLU A 152 3.01 0.98 8.94
CA GLU A 152 3.46 1.85 10.03
C GLU A 152 4.89 1.54 10.51
N HIS A 153 5.37 0.32 10.28
CA HIS A 153 6.65 -0.16 10.79
C HIS A 153 7.80 -0.01 9.78
N ALA A 154 7.52 0.00 8.49
CA ALA A 154 8.54 0.00 7.44
C ALA A 154 9.17 1.38 7.18
N GLY A 155 8.47 2.46 7.54
CA GLY A 155 8.86 3.82 7.18
C GLY A 155 8.97 3.99 5.66
N ALA A 156 9.94 4.77 5.20
CA ALA A 156 10.22 4.86 3.77
C ALA A 156 10.82 3.53 3.27
N VAL A 157 10.23 2.91 2.24
CA VAL A 157 10.79 1.69 1.65
C VAL A 157 11.69 2.03 0.46
N ARG A 158 12.89 1.44 0.43
CA ARG A 158 13.83 1.49 -0.70
C ARG A 158 14.14 0.07 -1.17
N LEU A 159 13.67 -0.26 -2.36
CA LEU A 159 13.98 -1.51 -3.04
C LEU A 159 15.36 -1.43 -3.69
N VAL A 160 16.26 -2.34 -3.34
CA VAL A 160 17.61 -2.42 -3.88
C VAL A 160 17.75 -3.68 -4.74
N ASN A 161 18.14 -3.50 -6.01
CA ASN A 161 18.48 -4.61 -6.88
C ASN A 161 19.81 -5.25 -6.42
N ILE A 162 19.76 -6.53 -6.07
CA ILE A 162 20.91 -7.32 -5.64
C ILE A 162 21.41 -8.28 -6.73
N GLY A 163 20.92 -8.15 -7.97
CA GLY A 163 21.37 -8.93 -9.12
C GLY A 163 20.59 -10.22 -9.37
N ILE A 164 19.35 -10.35 -8.86
CA ILE A 164 18.48 -11.48 -9.20
C ILE A 164 18.07 -11.34 -10.68
N PRO A 165 18.39 -12.32 -11.56
CA PRO A 165 18.01 -12.22 -12.96
C PRO A 165 16.48 -12.29 -13.12
N SER A 166 15.93 -11.49 -14.05
CA SER A 166 14.47 -11.40 -14.26
C SER A 166 13.84 -12.75 -14.59
N SER A 167 14.54 -13.62 -15.33
CA SER A 167 14.05 -14.97 -15.66
C SER A 167 13.70 -15.82 -14.43
N PHE A 168 14.42 -15.64 -13.31
CA PHE A 168 14.08 -16.33 -12.06
C PHE A 168 12.85 -15.72 -11.40
N VAL A 169 12.67 -14.40 -11.50
CA VAL A 169 11.49 -13.70 -10.96
C VAL A 169 10.25 -14.09 -11.76
N ASP A 170 10.34 -14.07 -13.08
CA ASP A 170 9.25 -14.41 -14.00
C ASP A 170 8.81 -15.87 -13.82
N ALA A 171 9.76 -16.79 -13.59
CA ALA A 171 9.49 -18.20 -13.33
C ALA A 171 8.69 -18.46 -12.04
N VAL A 172 8.68 -17.55 -11.06
CA VAL A 172 7.85 -17.67 -9.85
C VAL A 172 6.36 -17.55 -10.18
N GLY A 173 6.00 -16.84 -11.25
CA GLY A 173 4.59 -16.66 -11.65
C GLY A 173 3.75 -15.93 -10.60
N SER A 174 4.36 -14.99 -9.85
CA SER A 174 3.64 -14.22 -8.82
C SER A 174 2.46 -13.47 -9.41
N ARG A 175 1.29 -13.61 -8.78
CA ARG A 175 0.07 -12.84 -9.12
C ARG A 175 0.00 -11.48 -8.41
N VAL A 176 1.01 -11.15 -7.61
CA VAL A 176 1.09 -9.92 -6.83
C VAL A 176 2.20 -9.05 -7.41
N MET A 177 1.86 -7.78 -7.69
CA MET A 177 2.77 -6.78 -8.22
C MET A 177 2.70 -5.49 -7.40
N LEU A 178 3.84 -4.81 -7.26
CA LEU A 178 3.90 -3.48 -6.67
C LEU A 178 3.69 -2.42 -7.77
N ILE A 179 2.64 -1.61 -7.63
CA ILE A 179 2.41 -0.47 -8.52
C ILE A 179 3.48 0.58 -8.25
N SER A 180 4.43 0.72 -9.18
CA SER A 180 5.47 1.75 -9.14
C SER A 180 5.08 2.97 -9.97
N GLY A 181 5.78 4.09 -9.78
CA GLY A 181 5.60 5.27 -10.62
C GLY A 181 5.95 5.03 -12.10
N THR A 182 6.90 4.12 -12.38
CA THR A 182 7.23 3.72 -13.75
C THR A 182 6.12 2.89 -14.38
N PHE A 183 5.54 1.95 -13.62
CA PHE A 183 4.37 1.19 -14.05
C PHE A 183 3.17 2.11 -14.31
N ALA A 184 2.86 3.00 -13.37
CA ALA A 184 1.74 3.94 -13.50
C ALA A 184 1.89 4.84 -14.73
N ARG A 185 3.10 5.35 -15.01
CA ARG A 185 3.38 6.14 -16.22
C ARG A 185 3.16 5.33 -17.49
N ALA A 186 3.63 4.08 -17.53
CA ALA A 186 3.47 3.22 -18.71
C ALA A 186 2.02 2.79 -18.94
N ALA A 187 1.20 2.74 -17.89
CA ALA A 187 -0.21 2.39 -17.95
C ALA A 187 -1.12 3.54 -18.44
N LEU A 188 -0.63 4.78 -18.51
CA LEU A 188 -1.44 5.91 -19.00
C LEU A 188 -1.68 5.80 -20.52
N PRO A 189 -2.91 6.04 -21.00
CA PRO A 189 -3.22 5.97 -22.43
C PRO A 189 -2.55 7.11 -23.21
N ALA A 190 -2.16 6.83 -24.46
CA ALA A 190 -1.62 7.84 -25.36
C ALA A 190 -2.67 8.91 -25.71
N ARG A 191 -2.21 10.15 -25.93
CA ARG A 191 -3.06 11.28 -26.36
C ARG A 191 -2.66 11.74 -27.75
N HIS A 192 -3.46 11.39 -28.75
CA HIS A 192 -3.23 11.77 -30.14
C HIS A 192 -3.66 13.23 -30.40
N LEU A 193 -2.84 13.97 -31.17
CA LEU A 193 -3.11 15.38 -31.52
C LEU A 193 -4.35 15.56 -32.41
N THR A 194 -4.71 14.54 -33.19
CA THR A 194 -5.87 14.55 -34.09
C THR A 194 -7.15 14.03 -33.43
N ALA A 195 -7.12 13.70 -32.15
CA ALA A 195 -8.25 13.13 -31.43
C ALA A 195 -9.36 14.16 -31.19
N HIS A 196 -10.59 13.66 -31.05
CA HIS A 196 -11.76 14.45 -30.65
C HIS A 196 -12.36 13.89 -29.36
N LYS A 197 -13.40 14.55 -28.81
CA LYS A 197 -14.04 14.14 -27.56
C LYS A 197 -14.47 12.66 -27.53
N GLY A 198 -15.06 12.15 -28.61
CA GLY A 198 -15.42 10.72 -28.71
C GLY A 198 -14.24 9.74 -28.70
N THR A 199 -13.00 10.17 -29.00
CA THR A 199 -11.83 9.28 -29.02
C THR A 199 -11.47 8.75 -27.61
N TYR A 200 -11.82 9.51 -26.57
CA TYR A 200 -11.45 9.21 -25.18
C TYR A 200 -12.64 8.77 -24.33
N GLY A 201 -13.65 8.22 -25.00
CA GLY A 201 -14.82 7.60 -24.39
C GLY A 201 -15.81 8.58 -23.76
N HIS A 202 -16.97 8.04 -23.46
CA HIS A 202 -18.08 8.67 -22.77
C HIS A 202 -18.44 7.87 -21.52
N LEU A 203 -18.16 8.45 -20.35
CA LEU A 203 -18.55 7.88 -19.06
C LEU A 203 -19.98 8.28 -18.69
N GLY A 204 -20.80 7.28 -18.34
CA GLY A 204 -22.06 7.49 -17.64
C GLY A 204 -21.86 7.35 -16.14
N LEU A 205 -22.04 8.42 -15.38
CA LEU A 205 -21.97 8.38 -13.92
C LEU A 205 -23.39 8.36 -13.34
N VAL A 206 -23.74 7.34 -12.57
CA VAL A 206 -25.02 7.21 -11.89
C VAL A 206 -24.77 7.40 -10.40
N ALA A 207 -25.04 8.61 -9.92
CA ALA A 207 -24.59 9.04 -8.61
C ALA A 207 -25.49 10.15 -8.04
N GLY A 208 -25.36 10.37 -6.73
CA GLY A 208 -25.98 11.49 -6.04
C GLY A 208 -27.43 11.28 -5.62
N SER A 209 -27.79 12.05 -4.60
CA SER A 209 -29.11 12.18 -4.01
C SER A 209 -29.17 13.50 -3.25
N VAL A 210 -30.32 13.84 -2.69
CA VAL A 210 -30.39 14.94 -1.71
C VAL A 210 -29.39 14.69 -0.57
N GLY A 211 -28.64 15.72 -0.21
CA GLY A 211 -27.55 15.65 0.78
C GLY A 211 -26.26 15.00 0.29
N LYS A 212 -26.23 14.37 -0.89
CA LYS A 212 -25.06 13.63 -1.42
C LYS A 212 -24.62 14.07 -2.82
N THR A 213 -25.04 15.26 -3.28
CA THR A 213 -24.65 15.82 -4.59
C THR A 213 -23.15 16.02 -4.76
N GLY A 214 -22.42 16.22 -3.65
CA GLY A 214 -20.96 16.32 -3.65
C GLY A 214 -20.26 15.05 -4.13
N ALA A 215 -20.81 13.86 -3.84
CA ALA A 215 -20.23 12.60 -4.28
C ALA A 215 -20.25 12.47 -5.82
N ALA A 216 -21.40 12.80 -6.43
CA ALA A 216 -21.54 12.86 -7.88
C ALA A 216 -20.61 13.90 -8.51
N ALA A 217 -20.54 15.11 -7.92
CA ALA A 217 -19.68 16.17 -8.44
C ALA A 217 -18.19 15.80 -8.42
N MET A 218 -17.71 15.20 -7.31
CA MET A 218 -16.30 14.78 -7.19
C MET A 218 -15.95 13.67 -8.19
N ALA A 219 -16.82 12.66 -8.34
CA ALA A 219 -16.60 11.57 -9.28
C ALA A 219 -16.60 12.06 -10.75
N ALA A 220 -17.54 12.94 -11.12
CA ALA A 220 -17.58 13.53 -12.46
C ALA A 220 -16.32 14.36 -12.76
N THR A 221 -15.91 15.21 -11.81
CA THR A 221 -14.70 16.03 -11.94
C THR A 221 -13.45 15.17 -12.05
N ALA A 222 -13.36 14.09 -11.27
CA ALA A 222 -12.24 13.16 -11.34
C ALA A 222 -12.15 12.49 -12.72
N ALA A 223 -13.29 12.05 -13.28
CA ALA A 223 -13.35 11.45 -14.62
C ALA A 223 -12.89 12.41 -15.73
N LEU A 224 -13.30 13.68 -15.66
CA LEU A 224 -12.82 14.71 -16.58
C LEU A 224 -11.31 14.95 -16.43
N ARG A 225 -10.81 15.05 -15.18
CA ARG A 225 -9.38 15.27 -14.91
C ARG A 225 -8.46 14.17 -15.40
N VAL A 226 -8.91 12.92 -15.42
CA VAL A 226 -8.12 11.80 -15.96
C VAL A 226 -8.17 11.71 -17.49
N GLY A 227 -8.91 12.60 -18.16
CA GLY A 227 -8.90 12.76 -19.61
C GLY A 227 -10.05 12.08 -20.36
N THR A 228 -11.13 11.69 -19.65
CA THR A 228 -12.34 11.16 -20.29
C THR A 228 -12.92 12.20 -21.24
N GLY A 229 -13.30 11.78 -22.44
CA GLY A 229 -13.74 12.68 -23.50
C GLY A 229 -15.10 13.34 -23.23
N LEU A 230 -16.05 12.57 -22.70
CA LEU A 230 -17.39 13.02 -22.31
C LEU A 230 -17.78 12.41 -20.97
N VAL A 231 -18.44 13.20 -20.13
CA VAL A 231 -19.02 12.73 -18.86
C VAL A 231 -20.46 13.21 -18.78
N THR A 232 -21.39 12.28 -18.55
CA THR A 232 -22.78 12.61 -18.23
C THR A 232 -23.16 12.00 -16.90
N VAL A 233 -23.76 12.79 -16.02
CA VAL A 233 -24.17 12.37 -14.68
C VAL A 233 -25.68 12.16 -14.64
N ALA A 234 -26.13 10.92 -14.56
CA ALA A 234 -27.50 10.59 -14.22
C ALA A 234 -27.74 10.88 -12.73
N VAL A 235 -28.77 11.65 -12.42
CA VAL A 235 -29.09 12.10 -11.04
C VAL A 235 -30.60 12.16 -10.82
N PRO A 236 -31.11 12.03 -9.57
CA PRO A 236 -32.51 12.32 -9.27
C PRO A 236 -32.88 13.74 -9.70
N SER A 237 -34.06 13.92 -10.30
CA SER A 237 -34.46 15.19 -10.92
C SER A 237 -34.34 16.40 -9.99
N SER A 238 -34.66 16.24 -8.70
CA SER A 238 -34.60 17.32 -7.70
C SER A 238 -33.20 17.85 -7.38
N VAL A 239 -32.14 17.15 -7.79
CA VAL A 239 -30.75 17.60 -7.57
C VAL A 239 -30.05 18.02 -8.86
N ASN A 240 -30.73 17.99 -10.00
CA ASN A 240 -30.14 18.31 -11.31
C ASN A 240 -29.51 19.70 -11.33
N ASP A 241 -30.27 20.74 -10.96
CA ASP A 241 -29.82 22.14 -11.03
C ASP A 241 -28.62 22.40 -10.10
N ILE A 242 -28.56 21.68 -8.97
CA ILE A 242 -27.42 21.74 -8.05
C ILE A 242 -26.15 21.19 -8.73
N LEU A 243 -26.29 20.13 -9.51
CA LEU A 243 -25.16 19.55 -10.25
C LEU A 243 -24.78 20.41 -11.45
N GLU A 244 -25.74 20.97 -12.20
CA GLU A 244 -25.45 21.91 -13.29
C GLU A 244 -24.72 23.16 -12.79
N ALA A 245 -25.04 23.65 -11.59
CA ALA A 245 -24.30 24.74 -10.96
C ALA A 245 -22.88 24.34 -10.50
N LYS A 246 -22.67 23.07 -10.13
CA LYS A 246 -21.36 22.55 -9.65
C LYS A 246 -20.46 22.07 -10.78
N LEU A 247 -21.02 21.62 -11.90
CA LEU A 247 -20.35 20.92 -12.98
C LEU A 247 -20.57 21.67 -14.29
N LEU A 248 -19.64 22.56 -14.62
CA LEU A 248 -19.74 23.36 -15.85
C LEU A 248 -19.43 22.55 -17.12
N GLU A 249 -18.60 21.51 -16.99
CA GLU A 249 -18.10 20.72 -18.13
C GLU A 249 -18.85 19.40 -18.32
N ALA A 250 -19.35 18.80 -17.24
CA ALA A 250 -20.09 17.55 -17.31
C ALA A 250 -21.56 17.83 -17.63
N MET A 251 -22.15 16.97 -18.46
CA MET A 251 -23.59 17.01 -18.72
C MET A 251 -24.34 16.33 -17.57
N THR A 252 -25.60 16.68 -17.38
CA THR A 252 -26.50 16.02 -16.44
C THR A 252 -27.61 15.28 -17.18
N TRP A 253 -28.19 14.27 -16.53
CA TRP A 253 -29.32 13.51 -17.04
C TRP A 253 -30.33 13.29 -15.90
N PRO A 254 -31.37 14.12 -15.80
CA PRO A 254 -32.41 13.96 -14.79
C PRO A 254 -33.07 12.59 -14.88
N MET A 255 -33.31 11.95 -13.73
CA MET A 255 -33.93 10.64 -13.60
C MET A 255 -35.18 10.69 -12.72
N PRO A 256 -36.15 9.78 -12.94
CA PRO A 256 -37.27 9.58 -12.04
C PRO A 256 -36.79 9.37 -10.60
N GLU A 257 -37.50 9.99 -9.67
CA GLU A 257 -37.12 9.97 -8.26
C GLU A 257 -38.26 9.56 -7.32
N THR A 258 -37.87 9.03 -6.18
CA THR A 258 -38.78 8.66 -5.08
C THR A 258 -39.24 9.91 -4.34
N LYS A 259 -40.22 9.79 -3.44
CA LYS A 259 -40.58 10.88 -2.51
C LYS A 259 -39.42 11.31 -1.61
N ALA A 260 -38.47 10.39 -1.36
CA ALA A 260 -37.25 10.67 -0.61
C ALA A 260 -36.17 11.36 -1.46
N ARG A 261 -36.47 11.69 -2.74
CA ARG A 261 -35.56 12.37 -3.67
C ARG A 261 -34.27 11.56 -3.93
N THR A 262 -34.48 10.26 -4.14
CA THR A 262 -33.47 9.27 -4.56
C THR A 262 -33.93 8.65 -5.87
N PHE A 263 -33.10 7.84 -6.54
CA PHE A 263 -33.52 7.20 -7.78
C PHE A 263 -34.73 6.26 -7.56
N ALA A 264 -35.75 6.39 -8.41
CA ALA A 264 -36.94 5.53 -8.40
C ALA A 264 -36.81 4.33 -9.34
N ARG A 265 -37.52 3.25 -9.01
CA ARG A 265 -37.53 2.00 -9.78
C ARG A 265 -38.10 2.19 -11.18
N SER A 266 -39.07 3.10 -11.32
CA SER A 266 -39.64 3.53 -12.59
C SER A 266 -38.61 4.10 -13.57
N GLY A 267 -37.42 4.47 -13.10
CA GLY A 267 -36.31 4.96 -13.92
C GLY A 267 -35.52 3.87 -14.66
N LEU A 268 -35.82 2.58 -14.50
CA LEU A 268 -35.00 1.49 -15.05
C LEU A 268 -34.77 1.61 -16.55
N ASP A 269 -35.82 1.68 -17.36
CA ASP A 269 -35.69 1.66 -18.82
C ASP A 269 -34.94 2.90 -19.34
N ARG A 270 -35.17 4.05 -18.67
CA ARG A 270 -34.42 5.28 -18.92
C ARG A 270 -32.96 5.14 -18.53
N LEU A 271 -32.65 4.41 -17.45
CA LEU A 271 -31.29 4.17 -16.99
C LEU A 271 -30.54 3.19 -17.92
N LEU A 272 -31.23 2.17 -18.42
CA LEU A 272 -30.69 1.25 -19.43
C LEU A 272 -30.43 1.97 -20.76
N THR A 273 -31.36 2.83 -21.19
CA THR A 273 -31.17 3.70 -22.38
C THR A 273 -30.00 4.65 -22.18
N PHE A 274 -29.90 5.25 -20.99
CA PHE A 274 -28.75 6.07 -20.61
C PHE A 274 -27.48 5.25 -20.75
N ALA A 275 -27.39 4.06 -20.14
CA ALA A 275 -26.19 3.23 -20.19
C ALA A 275 -25.82 2.77 -21.60
N GLY A 276 -26.81 2.40 -22.41
CA GLY A 276 -26.65 1.92 -23.80
C GLY A 276 -25.95 2.89 -24.75
N THR A 277 -25.81 4.16 -24.36
CA THR A 277 -25.16 5.21 -25.16
C THR A 277 -23.87 5.72 -24.54
N ARG A 278 -23.21 4.92 -23.68
CA ARG A 278 -21.91 5.24 -23.06
C ARG A 278 -20.97 4.05 -23.19
N ASP A 279 -19.67 4.34 -23.12
CA ASP A 279 -18.62 3.33 -23.23
C ASP A 279 -18.37 2.60 -21.91
N ALA A 280 -18.65 3.26 -20.78
CA ALA A 280 -18.55 2.68 -19.44
C ALA A 280 -19.50 3.37 -18.46
N ILE A 281 -19.82 2.68 -17.37
CA ILE A 281 -20.68 3.18 -16.30
C ILE A 281 -19.94 3.17 -14.96
N ALA A 282 -20.06 4.25 -14.21
CA ALA A 282 -19.72 4.28 -12.79
C ALA A 282 -21.02 4.46 -11.99
N LEU A 283 -21.26 3.60 -11.00
CA LEU A 283 -22.52 3.54 -10.25
C LEU A 283 -22.23 3.47 -8.75
N GLY A 284 -22.89 4.31 -7.97
CA GLY A 284 -22.91 4.13 -6.51
C GLY A 284 -22.64 5.34 -5.62
N PRO A 285 -21.76 6.29 -5.98
CA PRO A 285 -21.44 7.41 -5.09
C PRO A 285 -22.68 8.22 -4.72
N GLY A 286 -23.14 8.07 -3.49
CA GLY A 286 -24.27 8.83 -2.94
C GLY A 286 -25.65 8.46 -3.45
N LEU A 287 -25.90 7.21 -3.85
CA LEU A 287 -27.25 6.75 -4.26
C LEU A 287 -28.24 6.62 -3.10
N THR A 288 -27.75 6.45 -1.86
CA THR A 288 -28.49 5.98 -0.68
C THR A 288 -28.86 4.50 -0.73
N THR A 289 -29.30 3.96 0.42
CA THR A 289 -29.81 2.60 0.59
C THR A 289 -31.35 2.56 0.64
N HIS A 290 -32.02 3.57 0.07
CA HIS A 290 -33.49 3.57 -0.03
C HIS A 290 -33.97 2.30 -0.76
N PRO A 291 -34.98 1.56 -0.24
CA PRO A 291 -35.35 0.24 -0.78
C PRO A 291 -35.62 0.22 -2.28
N GLU A 292 -36.31 1.23 -2.79
CA GLU A 292 -36.62 1.35 -4.23
C GLU A 292 -35.38 1.65 -5.08
N THR A 293 -34.42 2.41 -4.54
CA THR A 293 -33.14 2.68 -5.20
C THR A 293 -32.27 1.43 -5.23
N VAL A 294 -32.26 0.65 -4.16
CA VAL A 294 -31.58 -0.65 -4.10
C VAL A 294 -32.16 -1.61 -5.14
N ASP A 295 -33.49 -1.70 -5.25
CA ASP A 295 -34.16 -2.53 -6.26
C ASP A 295 -33.80 -2.09 -7.70
N LEU A 296 -33.81 -0.78 -7.96
CA LEU A 296 -33.36 -0.24 -9.24
C LEU A 296 -31.91 -0.65 -9.57
N VAL A 297 -30.99 -0.49 -8.62
CA VAL A 297 -29.56 -0.82 -8.80
C VAL A 297 -29.38 -2.31 -9.09
N GLN A 298 -30.01 -3.18 -8.31
CA GLN A 298 -29.91 -4.63 -8.50
C GLN A 298 -30.43 -5.06 -9.87
N GLU A 299 -31.55 -4.48 -10.31
CA GLU A 299 -32.16 -4.82 -11.60
C GLU A 299 -31.41 -4.21 -12.79
N PHE A 300 -30.80 -3.03 -12.59
CA PHE A 300 -29.92 -2.42 -13.59
C PHE A 300 -28.65 -3.24 -13.79
N ILE A 301 -27.96 -3.64 -12.72
CA ILE A 301 -26.70 -4.41 -12.79
C ILE A 301 -26.89 -5.74 -13.51
N LYS A 302 -28.05 -6.39 -13.36
CA LYS A 302 -28.38 -7.64 -14.08
C LYS A 302 -28.52 -7.48 -15.59
N ARG A 303 -28.73 -6.26 -16.08
CA ARG A 303 -29.16 -5.97 -17.47
C ARG A 303 -28.23 -5.00 -18.20
N VAL A 304 -27.26 -4.42 -17.51
CA VAL A 304 -26.28 -3.51 -18.12
C VAL A 304 -25.18 -4.33 -18.79
N ASP A 305 -24.95 -4.06 -20.08
CA ASP A 305 -23.91 -4.74 -20.87
C ASP A 305 -22.58 -3.96 -20.88
N GLN A 306 -22.61 -2.69 -20.47
CA GLN A 306 -21.44 -1.83 -20.44
C GLN A 306 -20.49 -2.20 -19.28
N PRO A 307 -19.16 -2.05 -19.45
CA PRO A 307 -18.20 -2.12 -18.36
C PRO A 307 -18.63 -1.21 -17.19
N CYS A 308 -18.72 -1.78 -15.99
CA CYS A 308 -19.22 -1.08 -14.81
C CYS A 308 -18.18 -1.00 -13.69
N VAL A 309 -18.06 0.17 -13.07
CA VAL A 309 -17.39 0.39 -11.79
C VAL A 309 -18.45 0.60 -10.72
N LEU A 310 -18.48 -0.28 -9.73
CA LEU A 310 -19.42 -0.22 -8.62
C LEU A 310 -18.71 0.28 -7.37
N ASP A 311 -19.26 1.31 -6.73
CA ASP A 311 -18.70 1.90 -5.52
C ASP A 311 -19.79 2.17 -4.46
N ALA A 312 -19.39 2.37 -3.21
CA ALA A 312 -20.22 2.88 -2.13
C ALA A 312 -21.63 2.25 -2.04
N ASP A 313 -22.70 3.04 -2.25
CA ASP A 313 -24.07 2.59 -2.09
C ASP A 313 -24.48 1.51 -3.11
N ALA A 314 -23.78 1.39 -4.25
CA ALA A 314 -23.99 0.27 -5.18
C ALA A 314 -23.45 -1.05 -4.61
N LEU A 315 -22.27 -1.03 -3.95
CA LEU A 315 -21.76 -2.21 -3.24
C LEU A 315 -22.67 -2.57 -2.06
N ASN A 316 -23.16 -1.56 -1.32
CA ASN A 316 -24.13 -1.78 -0.24
C ASN A 316 -25.44 -2.40 -0.76
N ALA A 317 -25.91 -1.98 -1.93
CA ALA A 317 -27.10 -2.55 -2.57
C ALA A 317 -26.91 -4.04 -2.94
N LEU A 318 -25.68 -4.49 -3.18
CA LEU A 318 -25.35 -5.88 -3.50
C LEU A 318 -25.02 -6.74 -2.26
N ALA A 319 -24.64 -6.11 -1.14
CA ALA A 319 -24.23 -6.80 0.07
C ALA A 319 -25.31 -7.78 0.57
N GLY A 320 -24.94 -9.05 0.74
CA GLY A 320 -25.83 -10.12 1.23
C GLY A 320 -26.88 -10.63 0.22
N LYS A 321 -26.90 -10.14 -1.03
CA LYS A 321 -27.90 -10.52 -2.05
C LYS A 321 -27.35 -10.81 -3.44
N ALA A 322 -26.09 -10.47 -3.73
CA ALA A 322 -25.43 -10.85 -4.97
C ALA A 322 -24.96 -12.31 -4.92
N ARG A 323 -25.39 -13.14 -5.88
CA ARG A 323 -24.66 -14.34 -6.29
C ARG A 323 -23.73 -13.90 -7.41
N CYS A 324 -22.41 -13.90 -7.16
CA CYS A 324 -21.41 -13.81 -8.22
C CYS A 324 -21.46 -15.08 -9.09
#